data_AF-A0A521MMA1-F1
#
_entry.id   AF-A0A521MMA1-F1
#
_cell.length_a   1.000
_cell.length_b   1.000
_cell.length_c   1.000
_cell.angle_alpha   90.00
_cell.angle_beta   90.00
_cell.angle_gamma   90.00
#
_symmetry.space_group_name_H-M   'P 1'
#
loop_
_entity.id
_entity.type
_entity.pdbx_description
1 polymer ?
#
loop_
_entity_poly.entity_id
_entity_poly.type
_entity_poly.pdbx_seq_one_letter_code
_entity_poly.pdbx_strand_id
1 'polypeptide(L)' 'MQLGTRWLVGDEPPSRLPQAVIDAVYEVEGELAEQGVAAAGEWSWTLTWLEGKPVVELDDETVIEYDADDDSAVVTPGS' A
#
# COMPACT_ATOMS: atom_id res chain seq x y z
N MET A 1 16.38 -14.86 -1.85
CA MET A 1 15.09 -14.40 -2.37
C MET A 1 14.36 -13.79 -1.18
N GLN A 2 14.47 -12.48 -0.98
CA GLN A 2 13.86 -11.83 0.18
C GLN A 2 12.39 -11.61 -0.17
N LEU A 3 11.52 -12.42 0.42
CA LEU A 3 10.08 -12.30 0.29
C LEU A 3 9.69 -10.90 0.80
N GLY A 4 8.99 -10.12 -0.02
CA GLY A 4 8.41 -8.84 0.40
C GLY A 4 7.53 -9.04 1.65
N THR A 5 7.35 -7.99 2.44
CA THR A 5 6.41 -8.07 3.57
C THR A 5 5.00 -8.02 3.00
N ARG A 6 4.14 -8.99 3.36
CA ARG A 6 2.74 -9.03 2.95
C ARG A 6 1.84 -8.93 4.18
N TRP A 7 0.79 -8.12 4.11
CA TRP A 7 -0.23 -8.00 5.15
C TRP A 7 -1.61 -7.90 4.51
N LEU A 8 -2.66 -8.13 5.30
CA LEU A 8 -4.05 -8.07 4.82
C LEU A 8 -4.54 -6.62 4.82
N VAL A 9 -5.49 -6.33 3.94
CA VAL A 9 -6.25 -5.07 4.00
C VAL A 9 -6.99 -4.98 5.34
N GLY A 10 -6.85 -3.85 6.01
CA GLY A 10 -7.38 -3.56 7.36
C GLY A 10 -6.48 -4.01 8.52
N ASP A 11 -5.33 -4.62 8.24
CA ASP A 11 -4.30 -4.93 9.24
C ASP A 11 -3.30 -3.76 9.39
N GLU A 12 -2.49 -3.77 10.44
CA GLU A 12 -1.53 -2.67 10.70
C GLU A 12 -0.38 -2.68 9.66
N PRO A 13 -0.18 -1.60 8.89
CA PRO A 13 0.93 -1.51 7.95
C PRO A 13 2.28 -1.57 8.68
N PRO A 14 3.34 -2.11 8.04
CA PRO A 14 4.65 -2.20 8.68
C PRO A 14 5.17 -0.83 9.14
N SER A 15 5.45 -0.68 10.44
CA SER A 15 5.93 0.56 11.07
C SER A 15 7.27 1.11 10.55
N ARG A 16 7.95 0.36 9.68
CA ARG A 16 9.15 0.78 8.94
C ARG A 16 8.85 1.61 7.70
N LEU A 17 7.58 1.72 7.30
CA LEU A 17 7.15 2.54 6.17
C LEU A 17 7.19 4.03 6.55
N PRO A 18 7.51 4.92 5.59
CA PRO A 18 7.28 6.35 5.76
C PRO A 18 5.81 6.64 6.05
N GLN A 19 5.55 7.66 6.87
CA GLN A 19 4.20 8.02 7.28
C GLN A 19 3.29 8.32 6.06
N ALA A 20 3.82 9.00 5.04
CA ALA A 20 3.09 9.26 3.79
C ALA A 20 2.57 7.98 3.11
N VAL A 21 3.33 6.88 3.14
CA VAL A 21 2.90 5.59 2.57
C VAL A 21 1.82 4.95 3.44
N ILE A 22 1.95 5.06 4.76
CA ILE A 22 0.95 4.54 5.71
C ILE A 22 -0.38 5.27 5.53
N ASP A 23 -0.35 6.60 5.43
CA ASP A 23 -1.55 7.41 5.18
C ASP A 23 -2.19 7.06 3.83
N ALA A 24 -1.40 6.88 2.78
CA ALA A 24 -1.90 6.46 1.47
C ALA A 24 -2.54 5.05 1.49
N VAL A 25 -1.96 4.10 2.24
CA VAL A 25 -2.58 2.77 2.44
C VAL A 25 -3.97 2.93 3.06
N TYR A 26 -4.10 3.70 4.15
CA TYR A 26 -5.39 3.92 4.78
C TYR A 26 -6.39 4.69 3.92
N GLU A 27 -5.91 5.62 3.08
CA GLU A 27 -6.75 6.32 2.10
C GLU A 27 -7.36 5.33 1.11
N VAL A 28 -6.55 4.47 0.49
CA VAL A 28 -7.04 3.45 -0.45
C VAL A 28 -8.01 2.48 0.24
N GLU A 29 -7.70 2.02 1.45
CA GLU A 29 -8.61 1.16 2.21
C GLU A 29 -9.95 1.85 2.51
N GLY A 30 -9.93 3.15 2.78
CA GLY A 30 -11.12 3.99 2.92
C GLY A 30 -11.95 4.05 1.62
N GLU A 31 -11.30 4.31 0.49
CA GLU A 31 -11.97 4.37 -0.82
C GLU A 31 -12.59 3.02 -1.21
N LEU A 32 -11.92 1.90 -0.90
CA LEU A 32 -12.48 0.56 -1.11
C LEU A 32 -13.75 0.33 -0.27
N ALA A 33 -13.72 0.76 0.99
CA ALA A 33 -14.87 0.67 1.88
C ALA A 33 -16.04 1.53 1.39
N GLU A 34 -15.78 2.74 0.89
CA GLU A 34 -16.79 3.64 0.32
C GLU A 34 -17.42 3.08 -0.96
N GLN A 35 -16.63 2.36 -1.77
CA GLN A 35 -17.11 1.66 -2.97
C GLN A 35 -17.87 0.37 -2.66
N GLY A 36 -17.92 -0.04 -1.37
CA GLY A 36 -18.58 -1.27 -0.94
C GLY A 36 -17.80 -2.54 -1.30
N VAL A 37 -16.51 -2.42 -1.58
CA VAL A 37 -15.62 -3.55 -1.84
C VAL A 37 -15.27 -4.20 -0.51
N ALA A 38 -15.63 -5.47 -0.34
CA ALA A 38 -15.23 -6.27 0.82
C ALA A 38 -13.74 -6.69 0.69
N ALA A 39 -12.83 -5.72 0.77
CA ALA A 39 -11.40 -6.00 0.67
C ALA A 39 -10.79 -6.51 2.00
N ALA A 40 -11.40 -6.14 3.14
CA ALA A 40 -10.90 -6.48 4.47
C ALA A 40 -10.79 -7.99 4.69
N GLY A 41 -9.57 -8.48 4.90
CA GLY A 41 -9.27 -9.91 5.11
C GLY A 41 -9.32 -10.80 3.86
N GLU A 42 -9.73 -10.26 2.71
CA GLU A 42 -9.72 -10.98 1.42
C GLU A 42 -8.53 -10.55 0.56
N TRP A 43 -8.23 -9.25 0.56
CA TRP A 43 -7.14 -8.67 -0.21
C TRP A 43 -5.92 -8.44 0.67
N SER A 44 -4.78 -8.28 0.01
CA SER A 44 -3.51 -8.10 0.69
C SER A 44 -2.63 -7.09 0.01
N TRP A 45 -1.86 -6.38 0.83
CA TRP A 45 -0.78 -5.52 0.43
C TRP A 45 0.53 -6.30 0.35
N THR A 46 1.32 -6.04 -0.68
CA THR A 46 2.65 -6.58 -0.88
C THR A 46 3.66 -5.44 -0.93
N LEU A 47 4.64 -5.46 -0.03
CA LEU A 47 5.69 -4.45 0.05
C LEU A 47 7.00 -4.96 -0.52
N THR A 48 7.46 -4.26 -1.55
CA THR A 48 8.74 -4.44 -2.21
C THR A 48 9.61 -3.20 -1.99
N TRP A 49 10.93 -3.38 -2.05
CA TRP A 49 11.87 -2.26 -2.03
C TRP A 49 12.53 -2.14 -3.39
N LEU A 50 12.28 -1.03 -4.09
CA LEU A 50 12.90 -0.72 -5.37
C LEU A 50 13.86 0.45 -5.18
N GLU A 51 15.14 0.26 -5.49
CA GLU A 51 16.18 1.30 -5.33
C GLU A 51 16.26 1.92 -3.93
N GLY A 52 15.85 1.16 -2.90
CA GLY A 52 15.80 1.63 -1.50
C GLY A 52 14.52 2.40 -1.14
N LYS A 53 13.56 2.51 -2.06
CA LYS A 53 12.25 3.13 -1.84
C LYS A 53 11.17 2.05 -1.64
N PRO A 54 10.24 2.21 -0.68
CA PRO A 54 9.15 1.29 -0.52
C PRO A 54 8.13 1.45 -1.66
N VAL A 55 7.70 0.32 -2.21
CA VAL A 55 6.62 0.21 -3.19
C VAL A 55 5.62 -0.80 -2.64
N VAL A 56 4.38 -0.38 -2.46
CA VAL A 56 3.30 -1.19 -1.89
C VAL A 56 2.28 -1.47 -2.97
N GLU A 57 1.97 -2.72 -3.23
CA GLU A 57 1.02 -3.15 -4.26
C GLU A 57 -0.16 -3.88 -3.60
N LEU A 58 -1.37 -3.54 -4.01
CA LEU A 58 -2.61 -4.21 -3.64
C LEU A 58 -2.89 -5.37 -4.61
N ASP A 59 -3.68 -6.35 -4.16
CA ASP A 59 -4.13 -7.48 -5.00
C ASP A 59 -4.85 -7.04 -6.30
N ASP A 60 -5.50 -5.86 -6.27
CA ASP A 60 -6.18 -5.22 -7.41
C ASP A 60 -5.24 -4.41 -8.32
N GLU A 61 -3.93 -4.67 -8.29
CA GLU A 61 -2.91 -3.98 -9.09
C GLU A 61 -2.75 -2.47 -8.76
N THR A 62 -3.38 -1.97 -7.69
CA THR A 62 -3.16 -0.61 -7.19
C THR A 62 -1.77 -0.52 -6.54
N VAL A 63 -0.97 0.46 -6.95
CA VAL A 63 0.41 0.65 -6.50
C VAL A 63 0.57 1.97 -5.76
N ILE A 64 1.25 1.94 -4.62
CA ILE A 64 1.65 3.10 -3.83
C ILE A 64 3.17 3.20 -3.84
N GLU A 65 3.69 4.28 -4.41
CA GLU A 65 5.12 4.56 -4.50
C GLU A 65 5.50 5.73 -3.61
N TYR A 66 6.62 5.61 -2.91
CA TYR A 66 7.15 6.70 -2.10
C TYR A 66 8.06 7.62 -2.91
N ASP A 67 7.71 8.91 -2.95
CA ASP A 67 8.55 9.98 -3.45
C ASP A 67 9.39 10.57 -2.31
N ALA A 68 10.70 10.29 -2.35
CA ALA A 68 11.63 10.73 -1.33
C ALA A 68 12.05 12.21 -1.47
N ASP A 69 11.78 12.83 -2.63
CA ASP A 69 12.14 14.22 -2.90
C ASP A 69 11.10 15.18 -2.30
N ASP A 70 9.82 14.80 -2.31
CA ASP A 70 8.69 15.54 -1.75
C ASP A 70 8.19 14.99 -0.40
N ASP A 71 8.74 13.86 0.08
CA ASP A 71 8.29 13.14 1.28
C ASP A 71 6.80 12.75 1.19
N SER A 72 6.36 12.34 -0.01
CA SER A 72 4.97 12.04 -0.31
C SER A 72 4.80 10.65 -0.90
N ALA A 73 3.55 10.19 -0.95
CA ALA A 73 3.19 8.93 -1.58
C ALA A 73 2.32 9.20 -2.80
N VAL A 74 2.59 8.48 -3.89
CA VAL A 74 1.81 8.54 -5.12
C VAL A 74 1.04 7.24 -5.25
N VAL A 75 -0.28 7.36 -5.31
CA VAL A 75 -1.19 6.23 -5.53
C VAL A 75 -1.53 6.14 -7.01
N THR A 76 -1.28 4.98 -7.61
CA THR A 76 -1.64 4.65 -8.99
C THR A 76 -2.63 3.49 -8.96
N PRO A 77 -3.91 3.70 -9.30
CA PRO A 77 -4.91 2.64 -9.30
C PRO A 77 -4.62 1.59 -10.38
N GLY A 78 -4.98 0.34 -10.09
CA GLY A 78 -5.04 -0.76 -11.07
C GLY A 78 -6.05 -0.48 -12.18
N SER A 79 -5.90 -1.15 -13.32
CA SER A 79 -6.77 -0.96 -14.51
C SER A 79 -7.92 -1.94 -14.61
#